data_AF-A0A9X6AE85-F1
#
_entry.id   AF-A0A9X6AE85-F1
#
_cell.length_a   1.000
_cell.length_b   1.000
_cell.length_c   1.000
_cell.angle_alpha   90.00
_cell.angle_beta   90.00
_cell.angle_gamma   90.00
#
_symmetry.space_group_name_H-M   'P 1'
#
loop_
_entity.id
_entity.type
_entity.pdbx_description
1 polymer ?
#
loop_
_entity_poly.entity_id
_entity_poly.type
_entity_poly.pdbx_seq_one_letter_code
_entity_poly.pdbx_strand_id
1 'polypeptide(L)' 'QHGTWVGRDWTDRRAYDLSDPSAHPRAAYGVIDHAARCTLDGQVGHGIFEHGSFGRHDPSGFTGFDSVAP' A
#
# COMPACT_ATOMS: atom_id res chain seq x y z
N GLN A 1 2.85 -11.81 -3.62
CA GLN A 1 2.09 -12.62 -2.65
C GLN A 1 1.41 -11.64 -1.72
N HIS A 2 0.09 -11.73 -1.53
CA HIS A 2 -0.68 -10.74 -0.80
C HIS A 2 -0.87 -11.20 0.64
N GLY A 3 -0.12 -10.59 1.57
CA GLY A 3 -0.09 -10.94 2.99
C GLY A 3 0.49 -12.33 3.28
N THR A 4 1.37 -12.41 4.27
CA THR A 4 1.81 -13.69 4.85
C THR A 4 1.59 -13.60 6.36
N TRP A 5 0.94 -14.59 6.96
CA TRP A 5 0.86 -14.67 8.42
C TRP A 5 2.26 -14.91 9.00
N VAL A 6 2.62 -14.11 9.99
CA VAL A 6 3.98 -14.02 10.57
C VAL A 6 4.01 -14.30 12.07
N GLY A 7 2.85 -14.62 12.68
CA GLY A 7 2.72 -14.83 14.12
C GLY A 7 2.03 -13.66 14.82
N ARG A 8 1.60 -13.91 16.07
CA ARG A 8 1.03 -12.86 16.93
C ARG A 8 2.13 -11.88 17.33
N ASP A 9 1.74 -10.63 17.53
CA ASP A 9 2.61 -9.57 18.06
C ASP A 9 3.90 -9.33 17.25
N TRP A 10 3.86 -9.66 15.95
CA TRP A 10 4.96 -9.44 15.02
C TRP A 10 4.87 -8.06 14.36
N THR A 11 6.02 -7.44 14.13
CA THR A 11 6.14 -6.19 13.36
C THR A 11 7.50 -6.16 12.67
N ASP A 12 7.52 -5.71 11.40
CA ASP A 12 8.74 -5.43 10.64
C ASP A 12 8.77 -3.95 10.26
N ARG A 13 9.94 -3.33 10.42
CA ARG A 13 10.19 -1.94 10.06
C ARG A 13 11.35 -1.87 9.09
N ARG A 14 11.13 -1.25 7.94
CA ARG A 14 12.16 -0.96 6.94
C ARG A 14 12.45 0.54 6.90
N ALA A 15 13.71 0.88 6.71
CA ALA A 15 14.17 2.25 6.48
C ALA A 15 14.85 2.30 5.11
N TYR A 16 14.57 3.35 4.36
CA TYR A 16 15.13 3.57 3.03
C TYR A 16 15.78 4.94 3.00
N ASP A 17 17.01 5.02 2.49
CA ASP A 17 17.66 6.29 2.19
C ASP A 17 17.09 6.83 0.87
N LEU A 18 16.33 7.91 0.93
CA LEU A 18 15.71 8.51 -0.25
C LEU A 18 16.71 9.28 -1.13
N SER A 19 17.93 9.52 -0.64
CA SER A 19 19.02 10.10 -1.42
C SER A 19 19.73 9.08 -2.32
N ASP A 20 19.61 7.78 -2.01
CA ASP A 20 20.08 6.69 -2.87
C ASP A 20 19.03 6.38 -3.96
N PRO A 21 19.34 6.63 -5.25
CA PRO A 21 18.44 6.33 -6.35
C PRO A 21 18.02 4.85 -6.41
N SER A 22 18.81 3.93 -5.86
CA SER A 22 18.49 2.50 -5.82
C SER A 22 17.30 2.17 -4.91
N ALA A 23 16.94 3.07 -3.99
CA ALA A 23 15.84 2.89 -3.04
C ALA A 23 14.47 3.33 -3.59
N HIS A 24 14.44 4.19 -4.62
CA HIS A 24 13.21 4.82 -5.13
C HIS A 24 12.12 3.82 -5.55
N PRO A 25 12.42 2.69 -6.23
CA PRO A 25 11.37 1.74 -6.60
C PRO A 25 10.63 1.12 -5.42
N ARG A 26 11.32 0.91 -4.28
CA ARG A 26 10.71 0.34 -3.06
C ARG A 26 10.03 1.40 -2.20
N ALA A 27 10.60 2.60 -2.15
CA ALA A 27 10.05 3.70 -1.36
C ALA A 27 8.79 4.33 -1.97
N ALA A 28 8.58 4.17 -3.28
CA ALA A 28 7.42 4.70 -4.01
C ALA A 28 6.14 3.87 -3.86
N TYR A 29 6.18 2.75 -3.13
CA TYR A 29 5.06 1.85 -2.88
C TYR A 29 4.84 1.69 -1.38
N GLY A 30 3.70 2.15 -0.87
CA GLY A 30 3.28 1.94 0.51
C GLY A 30 1.85 1.46 0.57
N VAL A 31 1.59 0.30 1.18
CA VAL A 31 0.24 -0.25 1.35
C VAL A 31 0.02 -0.53 2.84
N ILE A 32 -1.15 -0.15 3.33
CA ILE A 32 -1.62 -0.51 4.67
C ILE A 32 -2.84 -1.41 4.51
N ASP A 33 -2.72 -2.63 5.03
CA ASP A 33 -3.77 -3.64 4.99
C ASP A 33 -4.47 -3.73 6.34
N HIS A 34 -5.80 -3.63 6.33
CA HIS A 34 -6.63 -3.83 7.50
C HIS A 34 -7.50 -5.08 7.32
N ALA A 35 -7.47 -5.99 8.30
CA ALA A 35 -8.45 -7.08 8.35
C ALA A 35 -9.85 -6.47 8.47
N ALA A 36 -10.75 -6.85 7.58
CA ALA A 36 -12.08 -6.27 7.48
C ALA A 36 -13.16 -7.34 7.62
N ARG A 37 -14.30 -6.95 8.21
CA ARG A 37 -15.54 -7.71 8.25
C ARG A 37 -16.66 -6.80 7.80
N CYS A 38 -17.42 -7.21 6.79
CA CYS A 38 -18.53 -6.43 6.25
C CYS A 38 -19.83 -7.24 6.26
N THR A 39 -20.97 -6.54 6.30
CA THR A 39 -22.29 -7.14 6.10
C THR A 39 -22.93 -6.50 4.88
N LEU A 40 -23.35 -7.31 3.90
CA LEU A 40 -24.05 -6.88 2.70
C LEU A 40 -25.27 -7.78 2.50
N ASP A 41 -26.46 -7.19 2.36
CA ASP A 41 -27.74 -7.92 2.18
C ASP A 41 -27.96 -9.04 3.23
N GLY A 42 -27.59 -8.74 4.49
CA GLY A 42 -27.68 -9.68 5.62
C GLY A 42 -26.59 -10.75 5.66
N GLN A 43 -25.70 -10.81 4.67
CA GLN A 43 -24.58 -11.75 4.62
C GLN A 43 -23.31 -11.13 5.20
N VAL A 44 -22.61 -11.88 6.04
CA VAL A 44 -21.34 -11.45 6.66
C VAL A 44 -20.16 -12.00 5.87
N GLY A 45 -19.31 -11.10 5.38
CA GLY A 45 -18.04 -11.41 4.73
C GLY A 45 -16.84 -11.00 5.58
N HIS A 46 -15.69 -11.63 5.32
CA HIS A 46 -14.39 -11.25 5.86
C HIS A 46 -13.40 -11.08 4.72
N GLY A 47 -12.48 -10.12 4.85
CA GLY A 47 -11.51 -9.79 3.81
C GLY A 47 -10.46 -8.81 4.31
N ILE A 48 -9.88 -8.08 3.37
CA ILE A 48 -8.87 -7.04 3.63
C ILE A 48 -9.37 -5.73 3.02
N PHE A 49 -9.18 -4.64 3.75
CA PHE A 49 -9.29 -3.28 3.22
C PHE A 49 -7.88 -2.72 3.06
N GLU A 50 -7.50 -2.36 1.83
CA GLU A 50 -6.16 -1.88 1.50
C GLU A 50 -6.19 -0.37 1.24
N HIS A 51 -5.26 0.35 1.86
CA HIS A 51 -4.96 1.74 1.54
C HIS A 51 -3.55 1.85 0.98
N GLY A 52 -3.44 2.07 -0.33
CA GLY A 52 -2.17 2.19 -1.05
C GLY A 52 -1.82 3.62 -1.43
N SER A 53 -0.55 3.98 -1.30
CA SER A 53 0.10 5.12 -1.92
C SER A 53 1.12 4.61 -2.93
N PHE A 54 1.00 5.05 -4.17
CA PHE A 54 1.72 4.47 -5.28
C PHE A 54 2.26 5.56 -6.21
N GLY A 55 3.57 5.58 -6.47
CA GLY A 55 4.22 6.47 -7.43
C GLY A 55 4.97 7.66 -6.81
N ARG A 56 5.66 8.44 -7.66
CA ARG A 56 6.52 9.57 -7.30
C ARG A 56 5.75 10.88 -7.38
N HIS A 57 5.56 11.56 -6.24
CA HIS A 57 4.93 12.88 -6.18
C HIS A 57 5.85 13.95 -6.81
N ASP A 58 5.63 14.26 -8.08
CA ASP A 58 6.32 15.31 -8.84
C ASP A 58 5.42 16.56 -8.93
N PRO A 59 5.88 17.82 -8.85
CA PRO A 59 5.00 19.00 -8.86
C PRO A 59 4.30 19.34 -10.22
N SER A 60 4.09 18.36 -11.12
CA SER A 60 3.95 18.52 -12.60
C SER A 60 2.66 18.01 -13.27
N GLY A 61 1.62 17.63 -12.54
CA GLY A 61 0.28 17.54 -13.14
C GLY A 61 -0.21 16.18 -13.66
N PHE A 62 0.61 15.12 -13.72
CA PHE A 62 0.22 13.81 -13.17
C PHE A 62 1.47 13.03 -12.74
N THR A 63 1.34 12.41 -11.59
CA THR A 63 2.36 12.48 -10.54
C THR A 63 2.26 11.26 -9.62
N GLY A 64 1.64 10.17 -10.09
CA GLY A 64 1.21 9.02 -9.30
C GLY A 64 0.63 7.88 -10.15
N PHE A 65 0.34 6.74 -9.49
CA PHE A 65 -0.08 5.43 -10.04
C PHE A 65 -1.29 5.39 -10.96
N ASP A 66 -2.10 6.42 -10.91
CA ASP A 66 -3.39 6.60 -11.56
C ASP A 66 -3.35 7.67 -12.65
N SER A 67 -2.17 8.21 -12.95
CA SER A 67 -2.02 9.17 -14.02
C SER A 67 -2.71 8.68 -15.29
N VAL A 68 -3.72 9.42 -15.78
CA VAL A 68 -4.26 9.24 -17.13
C VAL A 68 -4.09 10.54 -17.91
N ALA A 69 -3.86 10.44 -19.23
CA ALA A 69 -3.70 11.63 -20.09
C ALA A 69 -4.99 12.49 -20.11
N PRO A 70 -4.90 13.81 -20.39
CA PRO A 70 -6.07 14.67 -20.47
C PRO A 70 -7.13 14.21 -21.47
#